data_AF-H7FQR6-F1
#
_entry.id   AF-H7FQR6-F1
#
_cell.length_a   1.000
_cell.length_b   1.000
_cell.length_c   1.000
_cell.angle_alpha   90.00
_cell.angle_beta   90.00
_cell.angle_gamma   90.00
#
_symmetry.space_group_name_H-M   'P 1'
#
loop_
_entity.id
_entity.type
_entity.pdbx_description
1 polymer ?
#
loop_
_entity_poly.entity_id
_entity_poly.type
_entity_poly.pdbx_seq_one_letter_code
_entity_poly.pdbx_strand_id
1 'polypeptide(L)' 'MWFTTFYVFIFAALCVANIPIQVLTLFLFIGYFLILFMVYKVLRDRYSTTKTFKDWYEDQPMDTLGE' A
#
# COMPACT_ATOMS: atom_id res chain seq x y z
N MET A 1 -5.04 -7.03 -0.19
CA MET A 1 -4.22 -6.25 0.75
C MET A 1 -3.60 -7.15 1.81
N TRP A 2 -4.39 -7.91 2.58
CA TRP A 2 -3.85 -8.82 3.62
C TRP A 2 -2.70 -9.75 3.18
N PHE A 3 -2.78 -10.32 1.98
CA PHE A 3 -1.71 -11.16 1.44
C PHE A 3 -0.37 -10.43 1.30
N THR A 4 -0.36 -9.24 0.69
CA THR A 4 0.86 -8.46 0.50
C THR A 4 1.40 -7.92 1.83
N THR A 5 0.51 -7.61 2.78
CA THR A 5 0.91 -7.21 4.14
C THR A 5 1.62 -8.36 4.88
N PHE A 6 1.04 -9.55 4.84
CA PHE A 6 1.64 -10.74 5.47
C PHE A 6 3.00 -11.08 4.85
N TYR A 7 3.11 -10.97 3.52
CA TYR A 7 4.37 -11.14 2.82
C TYR A 7 5.47 -10.19 3.32
N VAL A 8 5.18 -8.89 3.40
CA VAL A 8 6.15 -7.88 3.87
C VAL A 8 6.54 -8.14 5.34
N PHE A 9 5.59 -8.56 6.18
CA PHE A 9 5.87 -8.92 7.56
C PHE A 9 6.85 -10.10 7.69
N ILE A 10 6.62 -11.18 6.93
CA ILE A 10 7.55 -12.32 6.87
C ILE A 10 8.90 -11.89 6.32
N PHE A 11 8.91 -11.09 5.25
CA PHE A 11 10.14 -10.61 4.64
C PHE A 11 10.97 -9.77 5.63
N ALA A 12 10.34 -8.90 6.42
CA ALA A 12 11.01 -8.14 7.48
C ALA A 12 11.62 -9.06 8.54
N ALA A 13 10.93 -10.14 8.94
CA ALA A 13 11.48 -11.13 9.86
C ALA A 13 12.69 -11.88 9.26
N LEU A 14 12.63 -12.23 7.97
CA LEU A 14 13.74 -12.86 7.24
C LEU A 14 14.96 -11.96 7.13
N CYS A 15 14.79 -10.64 7.05
CA CYS A 15 15.91 -9.69 7.02
C CYS A 15 16.69 -9.63 8.34
N VAL A 16 16.05 -9.97 9.46
CA VAL A 16 16.69 -10.01 10.79
C VAL A 16 17.20 -11.42 11.11
N ALA A 17 16.64 -12.45 10.49
CA ALA A 17 17.23 -13.77 10.46
C ALA A 17 18.52 -13.73 9.62
N ASN A 18 19.59 -14.40 10.07
CA ASN A 18 20.90 -14.42 9.41
C ASN A 18 20.88 -15.23 8.09
N ILE A 19 20.05 -14.78 7.14
CA ILE A 19 19.74 -15.44 5.88
C ILE A 19 20.69 -14.91 4.80
N PRO A 20 21.17 -15.77 3.87
CA PRO A 20 22.04 -15.34 2.79
C PRO A 20 21.40 -14.24 1.94
N ILE A 21 22.19 -13.21 1.60
CA ILE A 21 21.71 -12.06 0.83
C ILE A 21 21.07 -12.45 -0.50
N GLN A 22 21.59 -13.50 -1.16
CA GLN A 22 21.06 -14.00 -2.44
C GLN A 22 19.59 -14.45 -2.33
N VAL A 23 19.24 -15.09 -1.21
CA VAL A 23 17.86 -15.51 -0.93
C VAL A 23 17.00 -14.28 -0.70
N LEU A 24 17.46 -13.33 0.12
CA LEU A 24 16.74 -12.08 0.37
C LEU A 24 16.52 -11.27 -0.93
N THR A 25 17.49 -11.23 -1.82
CA THR A 25 17.38 -10.57 -3.13
C THR A 25 16.30 -11.22 -4.00
N LEU A 26 16.18 -12.54 -3.99
CA LEU A 26 15.11 -13.24 -4.72
C LEU A 26 13.72 -12.88 -4.17
N PHE A 27 13.56 -12.87 -2.84
CA PHE A 27 12.32 -12.41 -2.20
C PHE A 27 12.05 -10.92 -2.47
N LEU A 28 13.09 -10.09 -2.57
CA LEU A 28 12.92 -8.68 -2.91
C LEU A 28 12.31 -8.52 -4.31
N PHE A 29 12.80 -9.26 -5.31
CA PHE A 29 12.23 -9.23 -6.66
C PHE A 29 10.78 -9.70 -6.69
N ILE A 30 10.43 -10.77 -5.95
CA ILE A 30 9.04 -11.20 -5.80
C ILE A 30 8.19 -10.07 -5.19
N GLY A 31 8.72 -9.36 -4.20
CA GLY A 31 8.07 -8.21 -3.58
C GLY A 31 7.71 -7.11 -4.58
N TYR A 32 8.59 -6.79 -5.53
CA TYR A 32 8.29 -5.80 -6.57
C TYR A 32 7.10 -6.20 -7.45
N PHE A 33 7.01 -7.46 -7.86
CA PHE A 33 5.83 -7.96 -8.60
C PHE A 33 4.56 -7.90 -7.75
N LEU A 34 4.65 -8.20 -6.46
CA LEU A 34 3.51 -8.12 -5.54
C LEU A 34 2.99 -6.70 -5.36
N ILE A 35 3.86 -5.68 -5.39
CA ILE A 35 3.44 -4.27 -5.36
C ILE A 35 2.63 -3.93 -6.61
N LEU A 36 3.10 -4.30 -7.80
CA LEU A 36 2.37 -4.05 -9.06
C LEU A 36 1.00 -4.76 -9.05
N PHE A 37 0.96 -6.02 -8.60
CA PHE A 37 -0.28 -6.76 -8.43
C PHE A 37 -1.23 -6.09 -7.44
N MET A 38 -0.71 -5.60 -6.31
CA MET A 38 -1.47 -4.90 -5.29
C MET A 38 -2.11 -3.63 -5.85
N VAL A 39 -1.34 -2.79 -6.54
CA VAL A 39 -1.84 -1.56 -7.19
C VAL A 39 -2.93 -1.89 -8.21
N TYR A 40 -2.69 -2.86 -9.09
CA TYR A 40 -3.69 -3.32 -10.06
C TYR A 40 -4.99 -3.75 -9.35
N LYS A 41 -4.87 -4.51 -8.27
CA LYS A 41 -6.02 -4.97 -7.49
C LYS A 41 -6.78 -3.81 -6.85
N VAL A 42 -6.09 -2.83 -6.23
CA VAL A 42 -6.75 -1.64 -5.64
C VAL A 42 -7.51 -0.88 -6.72
N LEU A 43 -6.88 -0.60 -7.85
CA LEU A 43 -7.48 0.19 -8.94
C LEU A 43 -8.71 -0.49 -9.56
N ARG A 44 -8.76 -1.82 -9.52
CA ARG A 44 -9.88 -2.61 -10.05
C ARG A 44 -10.89 -3.03 -8.98
N ASP A 45 -10.61 -2.75 -7.71
CA ASP A 45 -11.52 -3.10 -6.64
C ASP A 45 -12.77 -2.23 -6.75
N ARG A 46 -13.94 -2.81 -6.46
CA ARG A 46 -15.19 -2.05 -6.46
C ARG A 46 -15.31 -1.30 -5.15
N TYR A 47 -14.56 -0.21 -5.07
CA TYR A 47 -14.63 0.72 -3.95
C TYR A 47 -15.90 1.56 -4.07
N SER A 48 -16.73 1.51 -3.03
CA SER A 48 -17.89 2.39 -2.86
C SER A 48 -17.76 3.11 -1.54
N THR A 49 -17.93 4.42 -1.56
CA THR A 49 -17.91 5.25 -0.37
C THR A 49 -19.09 6.22 -0.42
N THR A 50 -19.69 6.49 0.74
CA THR A 50 -20.74 7.51 0.90
C THR A 50 -20.16 8.92 0.81
N LYS A 51 -18.84 9.06 0.96
CA LYS A 51 -18.13 10.34 0.93
C LYS A 51 -17.79 10.70 -0.52
N THR A 52 -18.40 11.76 -1.03
CA THR A 52 -18.02 12.41 -2.29
C THR A 52 -17.07 13.56 -2.01
N PHE A 53 -16.11 13.85 -2.89
CA PHE A 53 -15.24 15.04 -2.83
C PHE A 53 -16.06 16.32 -3.11
N LYS A 54 -17.03 16.63 -2.24
CA LYS A 54 -17.86 17.82 -2.34
C LYS A 54 -17.11 19.04 -1.78
N ASP A 55 -16.32 18.79 -0.75
CA ASP A 55 -15.35 19.72 -0.19
C ASP A 55 -13.96 19.12 -0.53
N TRP A 56 -12.89 19.92 -0.54
CA TRP A 56 -11.52 19.39 -0.64
C TRP A 56 -11.25 18.34 0.45
N TYR A 57 -10.03 17.80 0.54
CA TYR A 57 -9.65 16.98 1.69
C TYR A 57 -10.21 17.59 2.99
N GLU A 58 -10.82 16.77 3.84
CA GLU A 58 -11.61 17.21 5.01
C GLU A 58 -10.77 17.99 6.06
N ASP A 59 -9.48 18.20 5.78
CA ASP A 59 -8.50 18.96 6.54
C ASP A 59 -8.40 20.44 6.11
N GLN A 60 -9.06 20.87 5.03
CA GLN A 60 -9.13 22.28 4.65
C GLN A 60 -10.41 22.94 5.20
N PRO A 61 -10.30 23.95 6.09
CA PRO A 61 -11.45 24.71 6.54
C PRO A 61 -12.04 25.56 5.40
N MET A 62 -13.36 25.51 5.23
CA MET A 62 -14.10 26.29 4.22
C MET A 62 -14.13 27.80 4.51
N ASP A 63 -13.96 28.20 5.77
CA ASP A 63 -14.18 29.57 6.25
C ASP A 63 -13.13 30.61 5.81
N THR A 64 -12.10 30.22 5.04
CA THR A 64 -11.07 31.18 4.57
C THR A 64 -11.35 31.76 3.18
N LEU A 65 -12.42 31.35 2.50
CA LEU A 65 -12.92 31.96 1.27
C LEU A 65 -14.08 32.93 1.57
N GLY A 66 -13.87 33.83 2.52
CA GLY A 66 -14.71 35.01 2.68
C GLY A 66 -14.46 36.00 1.54
N GLU A 67 -15.54 36.41 0.87
CA GLU A 67 -15.60 37.68 0.13
C GLU A 67 -15.24 38.88 1.02
#